data_AF-A0A426DSJ5-F1
#
_entry.id   AF-A0A426DSJ5-F1
#
_cell.length_a   1.000
_cell.length_b   1.000
_cell.length_c   1.000
_cell.angle_alpha   90.00
_cell.angle_beta   90.00
_cell.angle_gamma   90.00
#
_symmetry.space_group_name_H-M   'P 1'
#
loop_
_entity.id
_entity.type
_entity.pdbx_description
1 polymer ?
#
loop_
_entity_poly.entity_id
_entity_poly.type
_entity_poly.pdbx_seq_one_letter_code
_entity_poly.pdbx_strand_id
1 'polypeptide(L)'
;MQKDLELAEKVMANVENFIATYPATPGCSYLIELDENGEISKYRVTSLGTITVSSSEFVEARRAREAKHAEYERLAEEAALKHKMLAQETDRRYYQSKAVSIAAYEAAGILK
;
A
#
# COMPACT_ATOMS: atom_id res chain seq x y z
N MET A 1 -43.74 2.84 20.96
CA MET A 1 -43.22 2.36 19.67
C MET A 1 -44.22 1.36 19.12
N GLN A 2 -45.02 1.74 18.12
CA GLN A 2 -45.73 0.75 17.32
C GLN A 2 -44.64 -0.05 16.59
N LYS A 3 -44.50 -1.33 16.94
CA LYS A 3 -43.61 -2.24 16.23
C LYS A 3 -44.40 -2.75 15.04
N ASP A 4 -44.05 -2.30 13.86
CA ASP A 4 -44.60 -2.85 12.63
C ASP A 4 -44.00 -4.26 12.45
N LEU A 5 -44.78 -5.27 12.83
CA LEU A 5 -44.37 -6.66 12.79
C LEU A 5 -44.17 -7.12 11.34
N GLU A 6 -45.02 -6.64 10.43
CA GLU A 6 -44.95 -6.99 9.00
C GLU A 6 -43.66 -6.45 8.37
N LEU A 7 -43.28 -5.22 8.72
CA LEU A 7 -42.02 -4.65 8.26
C LEU A 7 -40.80 -5.44 8.77
N ALA A 8 -40.82 -5.87 10.04
CA ALA A 8 -39.73 -6.66 10.60
C ALA A 8 -39.59 -8.03 9.91
N GLU A 9 -40.71 -8.71 9.65
CA GLU A 9 -40.71 -9.98 8.91
C GLU A 9 -40.20 -9.81 7.48
N LYS A 10 -40.62 -8.74 6.79
CA LYS A 10 -40.14 -8.40 5.45
C LYS A 10 -38.63 -8.14 5.43
N VAL A 11 -38.11 -7.37 6.39
CA VAL A 11 -36.66 -7.10 6.51
C VAL A 11 -35.88 -8.41 6.69
N MET A 12 -36.34 -9.27 7.59
CA MET A 12 -35.68 -10.55 7.84
C MET A 12 -35.63 -11.42 6.59
N ALA A 13 -36.77 -11.57 5.90
CA ALA A 13 -36.83 -12.35 4.66
C ALA A 13 -35.90 -11.79 3.56
N ASN A 14 -35.84 -10.47 3.43
CA ASN A 14 -34.97 -9.80 2.46
C ASN A 14 -33.48 -10.03 2.75
N VAL A 15 -33.07 -9.90 4.02
CA VAL A 15 -31.68 -10.11 4.43
C VAL A 15 -31.30 -11.59 4.31
N GLU A 16 -32.18 -12.51 4.67
CA GLU A 16 -31.95 -13.95 4.50
C GLU A 16 -31.77 -14.33 3.03
N ASN A 17 -32.64 -13.82 2.15
CA ASN A 17 -32.52 -14.03 0.71
C ASN A 17 -31.22 -13.43 0.15
N PHE A 18 -30.80 -12.27 0.65
CA PHE A 18 -29.53 -11.65 0.27
C PHE A 18 -28.33 -12.52 0.68
N ILE A 19 -28.30 -13.03 1.92
CA ILE A 19 -27.21 -13.90 2.41
C ILE A 19 -27.18 -15.23 1.65
N ALA A 20 -28.34 -15.79 1.31
CA ALA A 20 -28.44 -17.01 0.51
C ALA A 20 -27.93 -16.81 -0.92
N THR A 21 -28.23 -15.64 -1.52
CA THR A 21 -27.79 -15.29 -2.88
C THR A 21 -26.29 -14.95 -2.93
N TYR A 22 -25.79 -14.28 -1.89
CA TYR A 22 -24.41 -13.80 -1.79
C TYR A 22 -23.74 -14.35 -0.53
N PRO A 23 -23.29 -15.63 -0.54
CA PRO A 23 -22.67 -16.24 0.62
C PRO A 23 -21.38 -15.51 0.99
N ALA A 24 -21.21 -15.23 2.28
CA ALA A 24 -20.01 -14.56 2.79
C ALA A 24 -18.77 -15.45 2.60
N THR A 25 -17.75 -14.90 1.95
CA THR A 25 -16.42 -15.51 1.93
C THR A 25 -15.85 -15.52 3.34
N PRO A 26 -15.23 -16.63 3.81
CA PRO A 26 -14.58 -16.68 5.12
C PRO A 26 -13.61 -15.51 5.32
N GLY A 27 -13.75 -14.79 6.45
CA GLY A 27 -12.94 -13.61 6.76
C GLY A 27 -13.50 -12.28 6.21
N CYS A 28 -14.66 -12.30 5.55
CA CYS A 28 -15.40 -11.13 5.11
C CYS A 28 -16.73 -10.98 5.86
N SER A 29 -17.13 -9.73 6.12
CA SER A 29 -18.43 -9.33 6.65
C SER A 29 -19.14 -8.40 5.68
N TYR A 30 -20.48 -8.34 5.78
CA TYR A 30 -21.29 -7.39 5.02
C TYR A 30 -21.77 -6.27 5.92
N LEU A 31 -21.70 -5.03 5.42
CA LEU A 31 -22.40 -3.87 5.96
C LEU A 31 -23.61 -3.60 5.05
N ILE A 32 -24.82 -3.61 5.59
CA ILE A 32 -26.07 -3.49 4.81
C ILE A 32 -26.82 -2.27 5.33
N GLU A 33 -27.23 -1.39 4.41
CA GLU A 33 -28.07 -0.23 4.68
C GLU A 33 -29.49 -0.54 4.21
N LEU A 34 -30.43 -0.52 5.15
CA LEU A 34 -31.85 -0.73 4.90
C LEU A 34 -32.57 0.61 4.79
N ASP A 35 -33.52 0.70 3.86
CA ASP A 35 -34.40 1.86 3.75
C ASP A 35 -35.60 1.78 4.72
N GLU A 36 -36.46 2.80 4.70
CA GLU A 36 -37.67 2.87 5.54
C GLU A 36 -38.70 1.76 5.24
N ASN A 37 -38.61 1.11 4.07
CA ASN A 37 -39.49 0.03 3.63
C ASN A 37 -38.88 -1.37 3.85
N GLY A 38 -37.70 -1.42 4.48
CA GLY A 38 -36.98 -2.66 4.78
C GLY A 38 -36.29 -3.30 3.58
N GLU A 39 -36.02 -2.52 2.52
CA GLU A 39 -35.27 -2.96 1.34
C GLU A 39 -33.79 -2.61 1.46
N ILE A 40 -32.95 -3.44 0.85
CA ILE A 40 -31.50 -3.24 0.86
C ILE A 40 -31.17 -2.15 -0.15
N SER A 41 -30.97 -0.93 0.33
CA SER A 41 -30.61 0.23 -0.48
C SER A 41 -29.15 0.16 -0.94
N LYS A 42 -28.25 -0.19 -0.01
CA LYS A 42 -26.81 -0.31 -0.27
C LYS A 42 -26.20 -1.42 0.57
N TYR A 43 -25.14 -2.03 0.07
CA TYR A 43 -24.34 -2.96 0.86
C TYR A 43 -22.86 -2.88 0.52
N ARG A 44 -22.02 -3.38 1.41
CA ARG A 44 -20.57 -3.35 1.26
C ARG A 44 -19.91 -4.57 1.91
N VAL A 45 -18.92 -5.14 1.24
CA VAL A 45 -18.10 -6.23 1.79
C VAL A 45 -16.86 -5.66 2.45
N THR A 46 -16.59 -6.09 3.68
CA THR A 46 -15.41 -5.70 4.47
C THR A 46 -14.65 -6.95 4.91
N SER A 47 -13.34 -7.01 4.67
CA SER A 47 -12.49 -8.11 5.17
C SER A 47 -11.81 -7.72 6.48
N LEU A 48 -11.36 -8.73 7.24
CA LEU A 48 -10.59 -8.54 8.48
C LEU A 48 -9.39 -7.61 8.22
N GLY A 49 -9.47 -6.37 8.71
CA GLY A 49 -8.38 -5.39 8.68
C GLY A 49 -8.36 -4.37 7.53
N THR A 50 -9.25 -4.45 6.52
CA THR A 50 -9.33 -3.40 5.49
C THR A 50 -10.77 -3.04 5.14
N ILE A 51 -11.16 -1.82 5.52
CA ILE A 51 -12.40 -1.17 5.11
C ILE A 51 -12.23 -0.79 3.62
N THR A 52 -12.48 -1.72 2.67
CA THR A 52 -12.41 -1.48 1.22
C THR A 52 -13.65 -0.76 0.69
N VAL A 53 -13.58 0.55 0.44
CA VAL A 53 -14.75 1.39 0.09
C VAL A 53 -14.93 1.32 -1.42
N SER A 54 -16.01 0.70 -1.90
CA SER A 54 -16.37 0.69 -3.32
C SER A 54 -17.10 1.99 -3.68
N SER A 55 -16.35 3.09 -3.80
CA SER A 55 -16.80 4.30 -4.49
C SER A 55 -15.74 4.68 -5.53
N SER A 56 -16.18 5.13 -6.71
CA SER A 56 -15.33 5.50 -7.85
C SER A 56 -14.27 6.54 -7.49
N GLU A 57 -14.56 7.43 -6.54
CA GLU A 57 -13.62 8.45 -6.02
C GLU A 57 -12.41 7.82 -5.29
N PHE A 58 -12.56 6.63 -4.70
CA PHE A 58 -11.47 5.96 -3.98
C PHE A 58 -10.57 5.13 -4.90
N VAL A 59 -11.07 4.69 -6.06
CA VAL A 59 -10.25 4.01 -7.09
C VAL A 59 -9.25 5.00 -7.69
N GLU A 60 -9.68 6.23 -7.96
CA GLU A 60 -8.77 7.29 -8.41
C GLU A 60 -7.79 7.70 -7.30
N ALA A 61 -8.24 7.83 -6.05
CA ALA A 61 -7.35 8.12 -4.92
C ALA A 61 -6.31 7.00 -4.68
N ARG A 62 -6.69 5.74 -4.89
CA ARG A 62 -5.77 4.58 -4.83
C ARG A 62 -4.78 4.60 -5.99
N ARG A 63 -5.23 4.83 -7.22
CA ARG A 63 -4.34 4.99 -8.39
C ARG A 63 -3.39 6.16 -8.21
N ALA A 64 -3.83 7.28 -7.63
CA ALA A 64 -2.98 8.42 -7.33
C ALA A 64 -1.91 8.09 -6.27
N ARG A 65 -2.26 7.31 -5.23
CA ARG A 65 -1.29 6.82 -4.24
C ARG A 65 -0.31 5.80 -4.84
N GLU A 66 -0.80 4.87 -5.66
CA GLU A 66 0.04 3.87 -6.34
C GLU A 66 1.00 4.54 -7.34
N ALA A 67 0.54 5.54 -8.11
CA ALA A 67 1.39 6.32 -9.01
C ALA A 67 2.47 7.12 -8.24
N LYS A 68 2.10 7.72 -7.10
CA LYS A 68 3.07 8.38 -6.23
C LYS A 68 4.09 7.41 -5.66
N HIS A 69 3.68 6.23 -5.23
CA HIS A 69 4.59 5.21 -4.71
C HIS A 69 5.59 4.74 -5.76
N ALA A 70 5.15 4.55 -7.00
CA ALA A 70 6.02 4.14 -8.09
C ALA A 70 7.10 5.20 -8.40
N GLU A 71 6.77 6.49 -8.36
CA GLU A 71 7.78 7.55 -8.53
C GLU A 71 8.79 7.57 -7.38
N TYR A 72 8.34 7.40 -6.13
CA TYR A 72 9.23 7.34 -4.97
C TYR A 72 10.18 6.15 -5.04
N GLU A 73 9.70 4.99 -5.50
CA GLU A 73 10.51 3.79 -5.64
C GLU A 73 11.60 3.96 -6.71
N ARG A 74 11.25 4.52 -7.87
CA ARG A 74 12.24 4.86 -8.91
C ARG A 74 13.29 5.86 -8.43
N LEU A 75 12.87 6.89 -7.68
CA LEU A 75 13.79 7.87 -7.13
C LEU A 75 14.72 7.25 -6.06
N ALA A 76 14.20 6.32 -5.25
CA ALA A 76 14.97 5.60 -4.26
C ALA A 76 16.03 4.68 -4.90
N GLU A 77 15.68 3.97 -5.98
CA GLU A 77 16.62 3.17 -6.75
C GLU A 77 17.73 4.03 -7.38
N GLU A 78 17.37 5.16 -7.99
CA GLU A 78 18.36 6.09 -8.58
C GLU A 78 19.28 6.67 -7.50
N ALA A 79 18.74 7.06 -6.35
CA ALA A 79 19.52 7.57 -5.23
C ALA A 79 20.48 6.49 -4.68
N ALA A 80 20.01 5.25 -4.51
CA ALA A 80 20.84 4.13 -4.08
C ALA A 80 21.99 3.87 -5.07
N LEU A 81 21.72 3.94 -6.37
CA LEU A 81 22.72 3.76 -7.41
C LEU A 81 23.77 4.89 -7.37
N LYS A 82 23.34 6.15 -7.24
CA LYS A 82 24.23 7.31 -7.09
C LYS A 82 25.12 7.19 -5.85
N HIS A 83 24.55 6.81 -4.71
CA HIS A 83 25.31 6.59 -3.48
C HIS A 83 26.37 5.50 -3.64
N LYS A 84 26.03 4.39 -4.32
CA LYS A 84 26.98 3.30 -4.60
C LYS A 84 28.12 3.74 -5.50
N MET A 85 27.83 4.49 -6.57
CA MET A 85 28.85 5.01 -7.48
C MET A 85 29.77 6.01 -6.78
N LEU A 86 29.21 6.91 -5.98
CA LEU A 86 29.99 7.90 -5.24
C LEU A 86 30.93 7.22 -4.23
N ALA A 87 30.45 6.21 -3.51
CA ALA A 87 31.26 5.44 -2.56
C ALA A 87 32.44 4.75 -3.25
N GLN A 88 32.20 4.10 -4.40
CA GLN A 88 33.26 3.48 -5.20
C GLN A 88 34.28 4.50 -5.70
N GLU A 89 33.83 5.67 -6.15
CA GLU A 89 34.72 6.72 -6.63
C GLU A 89 35.59 7.29 -5.51
N THR A 90 35.03 7.52 -4.32
CA THR A 90 35.79 7.98 -3.16
C THR A 90 36.81 6.95 -2.71
N ASP A 91 36.45 5.67 -2.71
CA ASP A 91 37.34 4.58 -2.31
C ASP A 91 38.50 4.44 -3.33
N ARG A 92 38.18 4.50 -4.62
CA ARG A 92 39.16 4.52 -5.71
C ARG A 92 40.15 5.69 -5.55
N ARG A 93 39.66 6.90 -5.31
CA ARG A 93 40.51 8.08 -5.11
C ARG A 93 41.39 7.95 -3.87
N TYR A 94 40.85 7.39 -2.79
CA TYR A 94 41.62 7.15 -1.56
C TYR A 94 42.81 6.23 -1.83
N TYR A 95 42.58 5.08 -2.48
CA TYR A 95 43.67 4.15 -2.78
C TYR A 95 44.65 4.68 -3.83
N GLN A 96 44.19 5.41 -4.84
CA GLN A 96 45.07 6.08 -5.81
C GLN A 96 45.97 7.10 -5.12
N SER A 97 45.40 7.97 -4.28
CA SER A 97 46.16 8.96 -3.52
C SER A 97 47.19 8.30 -2.59
N LYS A 98 46.79 7.21 -1.92
CA LYS A 98 47.68 6.42 -1.06
C LYS A 98 48.82 5.76 -1.84
N ALA A 99 48.55 5.23 -3.03
CA ALA A 99 49.60 4.66 -3.89
C ALA A 99 50.60 5.73 -4.34
N VAL A 100 50.12 6.91 -4.73
CA VAL A 100 50.96 8.04 -5.12
C VAL A 100 51.83 8.51 -3.95
N SER A 101 51.26 8.60 -2.74
CA SER A 101 52.03 9.02 -1.57
C SER A 101 53.10 7.99 -1.19
N ILE A 102 52.79 6.69 -1.22
CA ILE A 102 53.77 5.62 -0.99
C ILE A 102 54.92 5.70 -1.99
N ALA A 103 54.62 5.81 -3.28
CA ALA A 103 55.64 5.94 -4.32
C ALA A 103 56.53 7.19 -4.12
N ALA A 104 55.95 8.30 -3.64
CA ALA A 104 56.71 9.50 -3.31
C ALA A 104 57.63 9.31 -2.09
N TYR A 105 57.17 8.61 -1.04
CA TYR A 105 58.00 8.29 0.13
C TYR A 105 59.14 7.31 -0.19
N GLU A 106 58.89 6.32 -1.06
CA GLU A 106 59.91 5.41 -1.58
C GLU A 106 60.95 6.15 -2.43
N ALA A 107 60.51 7.02 -3.35
CA ALA A 107 61.41 7.82 -4.18
C ALA A 107 62.26 8.81 -3.34
N ALA A 108 61.72 9.29 -2.22
CA ALA A 108 62.44 10.13 -1.27
C ALA A 108 63.38 9.33 -0.34
N GLY A 109 63.39 7.99 -0.41
CA GLY A 109 64.20 7.12 0.43
C GLY A 109 63.78 7.07 1.90
N ILE A 110 62.57 7.54 2.21
CA ILE A 110 62.01 7.59 3.57
C ILE A 110 61.41 6.23 3.96
N LEU A 111 60.83 5.52 2.99
CA LEU A 111 60.31 4.17 3.13
C LEU A 111 61.23 3.21 2.36
N LYS A 112 61.59 2.06 2.97
CA LYS A 112 62.44 1.00 2.39
C LYS A 112 61.64 -0.26 2.13
#